data_AF-A0A438IJH6-F1
#
_entry.id   AF-A0A438IJH6-F1
#
_cell.length_a   1.000
_cell.length_b   1.000
_cell.length_c   1.000
_cell.angle_alpha   90.00
_cell.angle_beta   90.00
_cell.angle_gamma   90.00
#
_symmetry.space_group_name_H-M   'P 1'
#
loop_
_entity.id
_entity.type
_entity.pdbx_description
1 polymer ?
#
loop_
_entity_poly.entity_id
_entity_poly.type
_entity_poly.pdbx_seq_one_letter_code
_entity_poly.pdbx_strand_id
1 'polypeptide(L)'
;MQVFKEFHSQNVVLRSLNATFLVLILNKGGASDVNNFKPINLVGSLHKILAKVLTNRLKRVIGKVVSNNQNALVRARQILDATLAPNEAINSRKRSSNAGLVCKLNIEKAYDHVNWKFLLSVLEKMEFGPKWRQWILFCIYTVRMVVLVNGSPTNFFSTPRGPRQGDPFSPYLFVLIMEAFSGLIAKAEEGGFIMDFKVVARGGEGVQVSHLLFVDDTLLFCEDNKDQLKFWK
;
A
#
# COMPACT_ATOMS: atom_id res chain seq x y z
N MET A 1 -19.21 -22.92 -5.22
CA MET A 1 -19.31 -22.84 -3.74
C MET A 1 -18.29 -23.72 -3.00
N GLN A 2 -17.95 -24.91 -3.53
CA GLN A 2 -17.03 -25.86 -2.88
C GLN A 2 -15.62 -25.29 -2.61
N VAL A 3 -15.02 -24.60 -3.59
CA VAL A 3 -13.72 -23.89 -3.45
C VAL A 3 -13.68 -22.96 -2.23
N PHE A 4 -14.77 -22.23 -1.95
CA PHE A 4 -14.83 -21.33 -0.80
C PHE A 4 -14.99 -22.07 0.53
N LYS A 5 -15.73 -23.18 0.53
CA LYS A 5 -15.87 -24.05 1.71
C LYS A 5 -14.52 -24.66 2.05
N GLU A 6 -13.83 -25.22 1.05
CA GLU A 6 -12.50 -25.80 1.18
C GLU A 6 -11.49 -24.77 1.69
N PHE A 7 -11.42 -23.59 1.06
CA PHE A 7 -10.57 -22.49 1.52
C PHE A 7 -10.85 -22.09 2.96
N HIS A 8 -12.13 -21.99 3.34
CA HIS A 8 -12.51 -21.62 4.69
C HIS A 8 -12.17 -22.71 5.72
N SER A 9 -12.26 -23.99 5.37
CA SER A 9 -11.94 -25.10 6.29
C SER A 9 -10.44 -25.39 6.38
N GLN A 10 -9.72 -25.34 5.25
CA GLN A 10 -8.35 -25.84 5.13
C GLN A 10 -7.32 -24.71 5.01
N ASN A 11 -7.75 -23.46 4.89
CA ASN A 11 -6.92 -22.27 4.63
C ASN A 11 -6.12 -22.29 3.31
N VAL A 12 -6.30 -23.34 2.50
CA VAL A 12 -5.60 -23.61 1.26
C VAL A 12 -6.61 -24.14 0.24
N VAL A 13 -6.33 -23.91 -1.04
CA VAL A 13 -6.99 -24.58 -2.18
C VAL A 13 -5.90 -25.03 -3.17
N LEU A 14 -6.26 -25.73 -4.24
CA LEU A 14 -5.37 -26.07 -5.35
C LEU A 14 -4.47 -24.89 -5.75
N ARG A 15 -3.15 -25.09 -5.64
CA ARG A 15 -2.14 -24.06 -5.94
C ARG A 15 -2.21 -23.55 -7.38
N SER A 16 -2.72 -24.36 -8.31
CA SER A 16 -2.93 -23.95 -9.71
C SER A 16 -3.93 -22.78 -9.83
N LEU A 17 -4.86 -22.63 -8.88
CA LEU A 17 -5.77 -21.48 -8.83
C LEU A 17 -5.04 -20.17 -8.59
N ASN A 18 -3.85 -20.23 -7.97
CA ASN A 18 -2.99 -19.07 -7.73
C ASN A 18 -1.87 -18.93 -8.78
N ALA A 19 -1.98 -19.60 -9.92
CA ALA A 19 -1.11 -19.39 -11.07
C ALA A 19 -1.41 -18.03 -11.73
N THR A 20 -0.38 -17.39 -12.29
CA THR A 20 -0.46 -16.06 -12.92
C THR A 20 0.39 -16.04 -14.17
N PHE A 21 -0.17 -15.57 -15.28
CA PHE A 21 0.58 -15.35 -16.51
C PHE A 21 1.08 -13.92 -16.56
N LEU A 22 2.39 -13.75 -16.73
CA LEU A 22 3.04 -12.48 -16.94
C LEU A 22 3.12 -12.20 -18.44
N VAL A 23 2.42 -11.17 -18.90
CA VAL A 23 2.45 -10.70 -20.30
C VAL A 23 3.21 -9.39 -20.37
N LEU A 24 4.09 -9.26 -21.36
CA LEU A 24 4.82 -8.02 -21.62
C LEU A 24 4.06 -7.19 -22.67
N ILE A 25 3.65 -5.98 -22.31
CA ILE A 25 3.04 -5.03 -23.25
C ILE A 25 4.01 -3.89 -23.55
N LEU A 26 4.13 -3.52 -24.83
CA LEU A 26 4.94 -2.39 -25.27
C LEU A 26 4.40 -1.07 -24.71
N ASN A 27 5.25 -0.31 -24.01
CA ASN A 27 4.90 1.03 -23.55
C ASN A 27 4.95 2.07 -24.68
N LYS A 28 5.85 1.89 -25.66
CA LYS A 28 6.05 2.76 -26.83
C LYS A 28 6.49 1.91 -28.03
N GLY A 29 6.28 2.40 -29.25
CA GLY A 29 6.71 1.73 -30.48
C GLY A 29 8.24 1.66 -30.60
N GLY A 30 8.76 0.59 -31.23
CA GLY A 30 10.20 0.41 -31.48
C GLY A 30 11.01 -0.06 -30.28
N ALA A 31 10.53 -1.04 -29.51
CA ALA A 31 11.29 -1.53 -28.35
C ALA A 31 12.52 -2.35 -28.75
N SER A 32 13.68 -1.85 -28.34
CA SER A 32 14.97 -2.55 -28.39
C SER A 32 15.46 -3.05 -27.01
N ASP A 33 14.85 -2.57 -25.92
CA ASP A 33 15.16 -2.92 -24.52
C ASP A 33 13.92 -3.50 -23.80
N VAL A 34 14.14 -4.50 -22.93
CA VAL A 34 13.15 -5.07 -22.00
C VAL A 34 12.49 -3.99 -21.13
N ASN A 35 13.21 -2.91 -20.80
CA ASN A 35 12.66 -1.80 -20.01
C ASN A 35 11.54 -1.04 -20.74
N ASN A 36 11.41 -1.20 -22.06
CA ASN A 36 10.31 -0.61 -22.83
C ASN A 36 9.01 -1.42 -22.72
N PHE A 37 9.04 -2.57 -22.06
CA PHE A 37 7.87 -3.39 -21.81
C PHE A 37 7.35 -3.18 -20.39
N LYS A 38 6.03 -3.06 -20.27
CA LYS A 38 5.33 -3.10 -19.00
C LYS A 38 4.80 -4.51 -18.75
N PRO A 39 5.21 -5.16 -17.65
CA PRO A 39 4.62 -6.42 -17.25
C PRO A 39 3.17 -6.23 -16.80
N ILE A 40 2.31 -7.17 -17.21
CA ILE A 40 0.92 -7.29 -16.74
C ILE A 40 0.70 -8.70 -16.22
N ASN A 41 0.18 -8.79 -15.00
CA ASN A 41 -0.16 -10.04 -14.36
C ASN A 41 -1.61 -10.42 -14.68
N LEU A 42 -1.78 -11.49 -15.44
CA LEU A 42 -3.08 -12.13 -15.70
C LEU A 42 -3.37 -13.14 -14.59
N VAL A 43 -3.99 -12.65 -13.52
CA VAL A 43 -4.41 -13.48 -12.38
C VAL A 43 -5.68 -14.26 -12.75
N GLY A 44 -5.75 -15.54 -12.37
CA GLY A 44 -6.90 -16.40 -12.59
C GLY A 44 -8.21 -15.86 -12.01
N SER A 45 -9.32 -16.07 -12.71
CA SER A 45 -10.65 -15.53 -12.33
C SER A 45 -11.11 -16.02 -10.96
N LEU A 46 -10.93 -17.30 -10.65
CA LEU A 46 -11.30 -17.87 -9.35
C LEU A 46 -10.53 -17.21 -8.20
N HIS A 47 -9.22 -17.00 -8.38
CA HIS A 47 -8.42 -16.25 -7.40
C HIS A 47 -8.93 -14.81 -7.27
N LYS A 48 -9.21 -14.12 -8.39
CA LYS A 48 -9.76 -12.74 -8.34
C LYS A 48 -11.07 -12.67 -7.56
N ILE A 49 -11.96 -13.65 -7.70
CA ILE A 49 -13.22 -13.71 -6.94
C ILE A 49 -12.91 -13.94 -5.45
N LEU A 50 -12.01 -14.87 -5.12
CA LEU A 50 -11.59 -15.14 -3.74
C LEU A 50 -10.96 -13.91 -3.08
N ALA A 51 -9.98 -13.29 -3.74
CA ALA A 51 -9.33 -12.06 -3.33
C ALA A 51 -10.37 -10.93 -3.16
N LYS A 52 -11.33 -10.81 -4.09
CA LYS A 52 -12.41 -9.81 -3.99
C LYS A 52 -13.31 -10.03 -2.76
N VAL A 53 -13.63 -11.27 -2.42
CA VAL A 53 -14.39 -11.60 -1.20
C VAL A 53 -13.61 -11.17 0.04
N LEU A 54 -12.30 -11.45 0.09
CA LEU A 54 -11.43 -11.00 1.18
C LEU A 54 -11.35 -9.48 1.24
N THR A 55 -11.10 -8.80 0.12
CA THR A 55 -11.10 -7.33 0.03
C THR A 55 -12.40 -6.74 0.56
N ASN A 56 -13.56 -7.26 0.16
CA ASN A 56 -14.85 -6.74 0.59
C ASN A 56 -15.08 -6.91 2.10
N ARG A 57 -14.51 -7.94 2.73
CA ARG A 57 -14.52 -8.10 4.18
C ARG A 57 -13.56 -7.13 4.86
N LEU A 58 -12.34 -6.99 4.35
CA LEU A 58 -11.34 -6.07 4.87
C LEU A 58 -11.82 -4.61 4.82
N LYS A 59 -12.51 -4.21 3.75
CA LYS A 59 -13.12 -2.88 3.61
C LYS A 59 -14.03 -2.46 4.77
N ARG A 60 -14.64 -3.43 5.47
CA ARG A 60 -15.53 -3.16 6.61
C ARG A 60 -14.78 -2.73 7.87
N VAL A 61 -13.50 -3.10 7.97
CA VAL A 61 -12.67 -2.86 9.15
C VAL A 61 -11.50 -1.93 8.87
N ILE A 62 -11.09 -1.75 7.60
CA ILE A 62 -9.88 -0.99 7.26
C ILE A 62 -9.90 0.43 7.84
N GLY A 63 -11.03 1.14 7.77
CA GLY A 63 -11.15 2.50 8.30
C GLY A 63 -11.05 2.60 9.83
N LYS A 64 -11.08 1.48 10.55
CA LYS A 64 -10.87 1.42 12.01
C LYS A 64 -9.42 1.16 12.41
N VAL A 65 -8.63 0.61 11.49
CA VAL A 65 -7.25 0.17 11.76
C VAL A 65 -6.22 1.03 11.04
N VAL A 66 -6.64 2.04 10.28
CA VAL A 66 -5.76 2.96 9.56
C VAL A 66 -6.00 4.40 9.99
N SER A 67 -4.93 5.16 10.15
CA SER A 67 -4.93 6.55 10.58
C SER A 67 -5.65 7.46 9.59
N ASN A 68 -6.03 8.66 10.04
CA ASN A 68 -6.68 9.66 9.18
C ASN A 68 -5.73 10.24 8.12
N ASN A 69 -4.43 10.06 8.28
CA ASN A 69 -3.41 10.52 7.33
C ASN A 69 -3.42 9.70 6.02
N GLN A 70 -4.11 8.56 5.98
CA GLN A 70 -4.24 7.71 4.81
C GLN A 70 -5.44 8.10 3.92
N ASN A 71 -5.24 8.85 2.85
CA ASN A 71 -6.35 9.38 2.05
C ASN A 71 -6.90 8.40 0.99
N ALA A 72 -6.20 7.31 0.69
CA ALA A 72 -6.60 6.36 -0.35
C ALA A 72 -7.18 5.04 0.19
N LEU A 73 -8.09 4.42 -0.57
CA LEU A 73 -8.61 3.05 -0.39
C LEU A 73 -9.38 2.80 0.91
N VAL A 74 -9.75 3.87 1.63
CA VAL A 74 -10.65 3.82 2.78
C VAL A 74 -12.01 4.38 2.36
N ARG A 75 -13.09 3.70 2.76
CA ARG A 75 -14.45 4.16 2.43
C ARG A 75 -14.68 5.54 3.05
N ALA A 76 -15.35 6.42 2.29
CA ALA A 76 -15.64 7.81 2.64
C ALA A 76 -14.44 8.78 2.60
N ARG A 77 -13.24 8.34 2.20
CA ARG A 77 -12.12 9.24 1.84
C ARG A 77 -12.11 9.47 0.33
N GLN A 78 -12.01 10.73 -0.09
CA GLN A 78 -12.07 11.13 -1.50
C GLN A 78 -10.69 11.47 -2.04
N ILE A 79 -10.50 11.34 -3.34
CA ILE A 79 -9.25 11.75 -4.01
C ILE A 79 -8.99 13.25 -3.86
N LEU A 80 -10.04 14.05 -3.68
CA LEU A 80 -9.94 15.48 -3.41
C LEU A 80 -9.29 15.75 -2.05
N ASP A 81 -9.45 14.87 -1.06
CA ASP A 81 -8.81 15.04 0.25
C ASP A 81 -7.28 14.98 0.12
N ALA A 82 -6.78 14.19 -0.83
CA ALA A 82 -5.35 14.06 -1.12
C ALA A 82 -4.73 15.32 -1.77
N THR A 83 -5.56 16.26 -2.26
CA THR A 83 -5.08 17.54 -2.79
C THR A 83 -5.44 18.71 -1.89
N LEU A 84 -6.62 18.70 -1.27
CA LEU A 84 -7.10 19.76 -0.39
C LEU A 84 -6.33 19.79 0.94
N ALA A 85 -6.08 18.64 1.57
CA ALA A 85 -5.39 18.61 2.86
C ALA A 85 -3.93 19.13 2.77
N PRO A 86 -3.10 18.72 1.79
CA PRO A 86 -1.78 19.31 1.60
C PRO A 86 -1.82 20.81 1.30
N ASN A 87 -2.76 21.24 0.45
CA ASN A 87 -2.89 22.65 0.09
C ASN A 87 -3.25 23.52 1.30
N GLU A 88 -4.17 23.06 2.15
CA GLU A 88 -4.51 23.79 3.36
C GLU A 88 -3.36 23.82 4.37
N ALA A 89 -2.60 22.71 4.50
CA ALA A 89 -1.42 22.67 5.35
C ALA A 89 -0.34 23.69 4.89
N ILE A 90 -0.06 23.74 3.58
CA ILE A 90 0.88 24.69 2.98
C ILE A 90 0.38 26.13 3.14
N ASN A 91 -0.92 26.38 2.88
CA ASN A 91 -1.50 27.71 3.02
C ASN A 91 -1.48 28.20 4.47
N SER A 92 -1.79 27.33 5.44
CA SER A 92 -1.69 27.65 6.87
C SER A 92 -0.27 28.04 7.25
N ARG A 93 0.72 27.27 6.80
CA ARG A 93 2.15 27.56 7.05
C ARG A 93 2.59 28.90 6.46
N LYS A 94 2.15 29.22 5.23
CA LYS A 94 2.41 30.52 4.59
C LYS A 94 1.79 31.68 5.36
N ARG A 95 0.56 31.52 5.87
CA ARG A 95 -0.13 32.56 6.66
C ARG A 95 0.54 32.81 8.02
N SER A 96 1.14 31.79 8.63
CA SER A 96 1.86 31.95 9.89
C SER A 96 3.28 32.52 9.73
N SER A 97 3.73 32.79 8.50
CA SER A 97 5.09 33.28 8.19
C SER A 97 6.23 32.42 8.73
N ASN A 98 5.97 31.13 8.99
CA ASN A 98 6.99 30.21 9.49
C ASN A 98 7.61 29.42 8.33
N ALA A 99 8.94 29.36 8.25
CA ALA A 99 9.65 28.53 7.27
C ALA A 99 9.34 27.05 7.49
N GLY A 100 9.12 26.28 6.42
CA GLY A 100 8.82 24.85 6.53
C GLY A 100 9.11 24.14 5.23
N LEU A 101 9.30 22.83 5.31
CA LEU A 101 9.67 21.97 4.21
C LEU A 101 8.55 20.97 3.93
N VAL A 102 8.34 20.72 2.64
CA VAL A 102 7.44 19.66 2.17
C VAL A 102 8.26 18.70 1.33
N CYS A 103 8.34 17.45 1.77
CA CYS A 103 9.08 16.41 1.06
C CYS A 103 8.08 15.45 0.42
N LYS A 104 8.13 15.31 -0.91
CA LYS A 104 7.44 14.24 -1.62
C LYS A 104 8.33 13.02 -1.69
N LEU A 105 7.95 11.97 -0.97
CA LEU A 105 8.56 10.65 -1.07
C LEU A 105 7.75 9.81 -2.06
N ASN A 106 8.46 9.21 -3.01
CA ASN A 106 7.91 8.20 -3.89
C ASN A 106 8.58 6.86 -3.55
N ILE A 107 7.80 5.90 -3.04
CA ILE A 107 8.35 4.59 -2.70
C ILE A 107 8.48 3.79 -4.01
N GLU A 108 9.70 3.77 -4.56
CA GLU A 108 9.95 3.09 -5.83
C GLU A 108 9.53 1.62 -5.75
N LYS A 109 8.62 1.20 -6.64
CA LYS A 109 8.13 -0.18 -6.71
C LYS A 109 7.76 -0.70 -5.32
N ALA A 110 7.06 0.13 -4.54
CA ALA A 110 6.69 -0.15 -3.16
C ALA A 110 6.04 -1.53 -2.99
N TYR A 111 5.23 -1.91 -3.99
CA TYR A 111 4.61 -3.21 -4.10
C TYR A 111 5.65 -4.32 -4.18
N ASP A 112 6.62 -4.28 -5.10
CA ASP A 112 7.52 -5.40 -5.39
C ASP A 112 8.48 -5.75 -4.25
N HIS A 113 8.72 -4.81 -3.32
CA HIS A 113 9.73 -4.93 -2.27
C HIS A 113 9.19 -5.33 -0.89
N VAL A 114 7.86 -5.50 -0.74
CA VAL A 114 7.26 -5.86 0.55
C VAL A 114 7.78 -7.21 1.06
N ASN A 115 8.27 -7.20 2.30
CA ASN A 115 8.63 -8.41 3.03
C ASN A 115 7.39 -9.06 3.68
N TRP A 116 7.12 -10.32 3.37
CA TRP A 116 5.96 -11.05 3.89
C TRP A 116 5.97 -11.29 5.39
N LYS A 117 7.15 -11.50 6.00
CA LYS A 117 7.26 -11.62 7.46
C LYS A 117 6.90 -10.32 8.16
N PHE A 118 7.31 -9.19 7.58
CA PHE A 118 6.93 -7.87 8.07
C PHE A 118 5.42 -7.65 7.98
N LEU A 119 4.80 -7.92 6.82
CA LEU A 119 3.36 -7.83 6.65
C LEU A 119 2.59 -8.70 7.67
N LEU A 120 3.02 -9.94 7.89
CA LEU A 120 2.41 -10.81 8.91
C LEU A 120 2.53 -10.24 10.32
N SER A 121 3.67 -9.64 10.64
CA SER A 121 3.91 -8.99 11.95
C SER A 121 3.02 -7.76 12.14
N VAL A 122 2.81 -6.97 11.09
CA VAL A 122 1.88 -5.82 11.11
C VAL A 122 0.44 -6.30 11.33
N LEU A 123 0.00 -7.31 10.58
CA LEU A 123 -1.34 -7.89 10.73
C LEU A 123 -1.56 -8.47 12.13
N GLU A 124 -0.56 -9.10 12.72
CA GLU A 124 -0.62 -9.62 14.08
C GLU A 124 -0.74 -8.49 15.11
N LYS A 125 0.04 -7.41 14.98
CA LYS A 125 -0.07 -6.22 15.84
C LYS A 125 -1.41 -5.49 15.71
N MET A 126 -2.04 -5.58 14.55
CA MET A 126 -3.40 -5.07 14.29
C MET A 126 -4.50 -6.06 14.71
N GLU A 127 -4.14 -7.13 15.44
CA GLU A 127 -5.07 -8.13 15.99
C GLU A 127 -5.85 -8.93 14.94
N PHE A 128 -5.34 -9.04 13.71
CA PHE A 128 -5.93 -9.95 12.73
C PHE A 128 -5.75 -11.41 13.19
N GLY A 129 -6.87 -12.09 13.39
CA GLY A 129 -6.89 -13.48 13.83
C GLY A 129 -6.05 -14.41 12.94
N PRO A 130 -5.50 -15.51 13.50
CA PRO A 130 -4.57 -16.40 12.82
C PRO A 130 -5.13 -16.97 11.51
N LYS A 131 -6.43 -17.27 11.47
CA LYS A 131 -7.13 -17.73 10.27
C LYS A 131 -7.08 -16.71 9.13
N TRP A 132 -7.30 -15.43 9.45
CA TRP A 132 -7.23 -14.36 8.47
C TRP A 132 -5.80 -14.19 7.94
N ARG A 133 -4.80 -14.22 8.83
CA ARG A 133 -3.39 -14.17 8.43
C ARG A 133 -3.01 -15.33 7.51
N GLN A 134 -3.52 -16.54 7.75
CA GLN A 134 -3.31 -17.70 6.87
C GLN A 134 -3.98 -17.52 5.49
N TRP A 135 -5.18 -16.96 5.42
CA TRP A 135 -5.81 -16.64 4.14
C TRP A 135 -5.00 -15.63 3.32
N ILE A 136 -4.47 -14.60 3.98
CA ILE A 136 -3.60 -13.60 3.36
C ILE A 136 -2.33 -14.28 2.86
N LEU A 137 -1.69 -15.09 3.71
CA LEU A 137 -0.47 -15.82 3.39
C LEU A 137 -0.67 -16.75 2.18
N PHE A 138 -1.78 -17.49 2.13
CA PHE A 138 -2.11 -18.30 0.97
C PHE A 138 -2.14 -17.46 -0.31
N CYS A 139 -2.82 -16.31 -0.29
CA CYS A 139 -2.98 -15.45 -1.46
C CYS A 139 -1.64 -14.92 -1.98
N ILE A 140 -0.72 -14.52 -1.09
CA ILE A 140 0.54 -13.86 -1.47
C ILE A 140 1.73 -14.83 -1.65
N TYR A 141 1.77 -15.95 -0.92
CA TYR A 141 2.93 -16.85 -0.88
C TYR A 141 2.83 -18.04 -1.82
N THR A 142 1.61 -18.49 -2.16
CA THR A 142 1.43 -19.66 -3.04
C THR A 142 1.42 -19.30 -4.53
N VAL A 143 1.71 -18.05 -4.86
CA VAL A 143 1.70 -17.55 -6.24
C VAL A 143 2.75 -18.28 -7.07
N ARG A 144 2.32 -18.78 -8.23
CA ARG A 144 3.22 -19.30 -9.26
C ARG A 144 3.07 -18.46 -10.52
N MET A 145 4.17 -17.97 -11.06
CA MET A 145 4.19 -17.15 -12.25
C MET A 145 4.75 -17.90 -13.45
N VAL A 146 4.28 -17.53 -14.63
CA VAL A 146 4.75 -18.00 -15.93
C VAL A 146 4.86 -16.79 -16.84
N VAL A 147 5.96 -16.65 -17.59
CA VAL A 147 6.03 -15.61 -18.62
C VAL A 147 5.40 -16.14 -19.90
N LEU A 148 4.51 -15.36 -20.51
CA LEU A 148 4.00 -15.64 -21.85
C LEU A 148 4.90 -14.95 -22.87
N VAL A 149 5.70 -15.74 -23.59
CA VAL A 149 6.54 -15.26 -24.69
C VAL A 149 5.83 -15.60 -25.99
N ASN A 150 5.39 -14.58 -26.74
CA ASN A 150 4.60 -14.74 -27.97
C ASN A 150 3.36 -15.64 -27.80
N GLY A 151 2.69 -15.55 -26.65
CA GLY A 151 1.51 -16.36 -26.31
C GLY A 151 1.82 -17.75 -25.72
N SER A 152 3.07 -18.19 -25.73
CA SER A 152 3.49 -19.50 -25.22
C SER A 152 4.01 -19.41 -23.78
N PRO A 153 3.58 -20.29 -22.86
CA PRO A 153 4.04 -20.31 -21.47
C PRO A 153 5.46 -20.84 -21.33
N THR A 154 6.27 -20.14 -20.53
CA THR A 154 7.57 -20.63 -20.05
C THR A 154 7.43 -21.50 -18.80
N ASN A 155 8.57 -21.90 -18.20
CA ASN A 155 8.58 -22.63 -16.94
C ASN A 155 8.02 -21.81 -15.78
N PHE A 156 7.37 -22.49 -14.83
CA PHE A 156 6.90 -21.86 -13.60
C PHE A 156 8.07 -21.38 -12.74
N PHE A 157 7.93 -20.18 -12.20
CA PHE A 157 8.79 -19.63 -11.16
C PHE A 157 7.95 -19.01 -10.04
N SER A 158 8.55 -18.82 -8.86
CA SER A 158 7.88 -18.22 -7.70
C SER A 158 8.49 -16.86 -7.41
N THR A 159 7.67 -15.89 -6.99
CA THR A 159 8.16 -14.57 -6.56
C THR A 159 8.23 -14.52 -5.03
N PRO A 160 9.41 -14.30 -4.43
CA PRO A 160 9.55 -14.30 -2.97
C PRO A 160 9.01 -13.02 -2.32
N ARG A 161 8.72 -11.98 -3.10
CA ARG A 161 8.29 -10.66 -2.63
C ARG A 161 7.28 -10.04 -3.59
N GLY A 162 6.49 -9.15 -3.04
CA GLY A 162 5.68 -8.20 -3.76
C GLY A 162 4.26 -8.65 -4.13
N PRO A 163 3.21 -7.86 -3.79
CA PRO A 163 1.84 -8.19 -4.17
C PRO A 163 1.65 -8.01 -5.67
N ARG A 164 0.84 -8.88 -6.28
CA ARG A 164 0.61 -8.85 -7.73
C ARG A 164 -0.16 -7.60 -8.14
N GLN A 165 0.31 -6.92 -9.17
CA GLN A 165 -0.47 -5.90 -9.87
C GLN A 165 -1.73 -6.53 -10.48
N GLY A 166 -2.89 -5.89 -10.33
CA GLY A 166 -4.17 -6.42 -10.83
C GLY A 166 -4.89 -7.43 -9.91
N ASP A 167 -4.29 -7.76 -8.76
CA ASP A 167 -4.98 -8.45 -7.67
C ASP A 167 -5.79 -7.42 -6.84
N PRO A 168 -7.11 -7.62 -6.65
CA PRO A 168 -7.96 -6.66 -5.93
C PRO A 168 -7.63 -6.55 -4.44
N PHE A 169 -6.81 -7.44 -3.89
CA PHE A 169 -6.45 -7.46 -2.47
C PHE A 169 -5.11 -6.76 -2.19
N SER A 170 -4.18 -6.81 -3.14
CA SER A 170 -2.85 -6.19 -3.07
C SER A 170 -2.84 -4.72 -2.60
N PRO A 171 -3.69 -3.81 -3.11
CA PRO A 171 -3.66 -2.40 -2.69
C PRO A 171 -4.04 -2.22 -1.21
N TYR A 172 -4.91 -3.06 -0.68
CA TYR A 172 -5.34 -2.96 0.73
C TYR A 172 -4.27 -3.49 1.67
N LEU A 173 -3.54 -4.54 1.29
CA LEU A 173 -2.38 -5.01 2.05
C LEU A 173 -1.28 -3.95 2.11
N PHE A 174 -1.09 -3.21 1.01
CA PHE A 174 -0.15 -2.11 0.97
C PHE A 174 -0.53 -0.97 1.93
N VAL A 175 -1.82 -0.60 1.97
CA VAL A 175 -2.32 0.39 2.94
C VAL A 175 -2.03 -0.02 4.39
N LEU A 176 -2.19 -1.31 4.74
CA LEU A 176 -1.87 -1.78 6.09
C LEU A 176 -0.38 -1.69 6.42
N ILE A 177 0.49 -1.86 5.41
CA ILE A 177 1.94 -1.65 5.57
C ILE A 177 2.26 -0.17 5.76
N MET A 178 1.63 0.70 4.97
CA MET A 178 1.80 2.13 5.08
C MET A 178 1.29 2.67 6.42
N GLU A 179 0.31 2.02 7.04
CA GLU A 179 -0.09 2.32 8.41
C GLU A 179 1.02 2.06 9.42
N ALA A 180 1.81 0.99 9.26
CA ALA A 180 2.96 0.77 10.12
C ALA A 180 4.01 1.87 9.95
N PHE A 181 4.19 2.39 8.73
CA PHE A 181 5.04 3.54 8.47
C PHE A 181 4.48 4.82 9.11
N SER A 182 3.18 5.06 8.98
CA SER A 182 2.46 6.16 9.67
C SER A 182 2.70 6.13 11.18
N GLY A 183 2.61 4.96 11.81
CA GLY A 183 2.88 4.78 13.23
C GLY A 183 4.34 5.02 13.64
N LEU A 184 5.31 4.75 12.75
CA LEU A 184 6.72 5.08 12.99
C LEU A 184 6.95 6.59 12.95
N ILE A 185 6.29 7.31 12.04
CA ILE A 185 6.33 8.78 11.98
C ILE A 185 5.74 9.36 13.27
N ALA A 186 4.57 8.87 13.69
CA ALA A 186 3.92 9.32 14.94
C ALA A 186 4.84 9.15 16.16
N LYS A 187 5.53 8.01 16.28
CA LYS A 187 6.51 7.80 17.36
C LYS A 187 7.71 8.75 17.30
N ALA A 188 8.15 9.09 16.09
CA ALA A 188 9.25 10.03 15.91
C ALA A 188 8.82 11.48 16.24
N GLU A 189 7.56 11.83 16.00
CA GLU A 189 6.96 13.09 16.46
C GLU A 189 6.86 13.13 17.99
N GLU A 190 6.35 12.07 18.63
CA GLU A 190 6.29 11.94 20.09
C GLU A 190 7.67 12.07 20.74
N GLY A 191 8.71 11.56 20.08
CA GLY A 191 10.10 11.70 20.51
C GLY A 191 10.76 13.05 20.20
N GLY A 192 10.05 13.97 19.52
CA GLY A 192 10.57 15.29 19.14
C GLY A 192 11.59 15.27 17.99
N PHE A 193 11.74 14.14 17.29
CA PHE A 193 12.65 14.00 16.14
C PHE A 193 12.10 14.68 14.88
N ILE A 194 10.77 14.79 14.78
CA ILE A 194 10.05 15.46 13.69
C ILE A 194 9.09 16.47 14.33
N MET A 195 8.98 17.65 13.73
CA MET A 195 7.98 18.64 14.10
C MET A 195 7.00 18.82 12.94
N ASP A 196 5.71 18.74 13.26
CA ASP A 196 4.59 18.80 12.30
C ASP A 196 4.25 20.22 11.84
N PHE A 197 3.33 20.30 10.86
CA PHE A 197 2.64 21.54 10.54
C PHE A 197 1.40 21.67 11.41
N LYS A 198 1.31 22.76 12.17
CA LYS A 198 0.08 23.15 12.85
C LYS A 198 -0.86 23.88 11.89
N VAL A 199 -1.96 23.22 11.54
CA VAL A 199 -3.05 23.80 10.74
C VAL A 199 -4.11 24.32 11.70
N VAL A 200 -4.23 25.64 11.82
CA VAL A 200 -5.21 26.25 12.75
C VAL A 200 -6.55 26.40 12.04
N ALA A 201 -7.60 25.74 12.55
CA ALA A 201 -8.95 25.92 12.05
C ALA A 201 -9.53 27.26 12.55
N ARG A 202 -10.59 27.74 11.88
CA ARG A 202 -11.27 29.00 12.24
C ARG A 202 -11.79 29.06 13.69
N GLY A 203 -11.91 27.91 14.36
CA GLY A 203 -12.35 27.79 15.76
C GLY A 203 -11.22 27.73 16.80
N GLY A 204 -9.95 27.86 16.41
CA GLY A 204 -8.80 27.83 17.33
C GLY A 204 -8.28 26.43 17.65
N GLU A 205 -9.04 25.36 17.40
CA GLU A 205 -8.52 23.99 17.37
C GLU A 205 -7.58 23.82 16.17
N GLY A 206 -6.37 23.36 16.45
CA GLY A 206 -5.36 23.08 15.43
C GLY A 206 -5.25 21.59 15.16
N VAL A 207 -5.13 21.21 13.89
CA VAL A 207 -4.76 19.86 13.47
C VAL A 207 -3.27 19.84 13.16
N GLN A 208 -2.55 18.90 13.75
CA GLN A 208 -1.15 18.64 13.44
C GLN A 208 -1.05 17.69 12.25
N VAL A 209 -0.23 18.07 11.27
CA VAL A 209 -0.02 17.30 10.05
C VAL A 209 1.47 17.13 9.83
N SER A 210 2.01 15.93 10.07
CA SER A 210 3.37 15.56 9.68
C SER A 210 3.45 14.82 8.36
N HIS A 211 2.41 14.06 8.02
CA HIS A 211 2.42 13.25 6.82
C HIS A 211 1.02 13.03 6.25
N LEU A 212 0.97 12.89 4.93
CA LEU A 212 -0.23 12.51 4.20
C LEU A 212 0.14 11.41 3.21
N LEU A 213 -0.62 10.32 3.26
CA LEU A 213 -0.38 9.11 2.48
C LEU A 213 -1.48 8.96 1.42
N PHE A 214 -1.06 8.75 0.17
CA PHE A 214 -1.94 8.44 -0.93
C PHE A 214 -1.38 7.25 -1.71
N VAL A 215 -1.73 6.05 -1.25
CA VAL A 215 -1.13 4.81 -1.78
C VAL A 215 0.40 4.93 -1.67
N ASP A 216 1.12 4.97 -2.78
CA ASP A 216 2.57 5.03 -2.92
C ASP A 216 3.16 6.45 -2.83
N ASP A 217 2.33 7.47 -3.03
CA ASP A 217 2.73 8.86 -2.82
C ASP A 217 2.66 9.21 -1.32
N THR A 218 3.77 9.68 -0.77
CA THR A 218 3.83 10.17 0.61
C THR A 218 4.31 11.62 0.63
N LEU A 219 3.54 12.50 1.27
CA LEU A 219 3.96 13.86 1.57
C LEU A 219 4.33 13.95 3.04
N LEU A 220 5.51 14.50 3.31
CA LEU A 220 5.97 14.82 4.65
C LEU A 220 6.02 16.33 4.83
N PHE A 221 5.66 16.79 6.02
CA PHE A 221 5.66 18.18 6.43
C PHE A 221 6.56 18.30 7.66
N CYS A 222 7.60 19.13 7.56
CA CYS A 222 8.57 19.30 8.63
C CYS A 222 9.05 20.75 8.73
N GLU A 223 9.53 21.12 9.91
CA GLU A 223 10.17 22.41 10.16
C GLU A 223 11.42 22.58 9.28
N ASP A 224 11.80 23.83 8.99
CA ASP A 224 13.06 24.14 8.29
C ASP A 224 14.26 23.95 9.22
N ASN A 225 14.52 22.68 9.57
CA ASN A 225 15.57 22.28 10.49
C ASN A 225 16.39 21.13 9.88
N LYS A 226 17.70 21.38 9.73
CA LYS A 226 18.67 20.40 9.17
C LYS A 226 18.74 19.10 9.96
N ASP A 227 18.51 19.12 11.26
CA ASP A 227 18.58 17.91 12.08
C ASP A 227 17.36 16.99 11.85
N GLN A 228 16.19 17.56 11.51
CA GLN A 228 15.03 16.77 11.08
C GLN A 228 15.28 16.14 9.71
N LEU A 229 15.94 16.87 8.79
CA LEU A 229 16.28 16.32 7.48
C LEU A 229 17.27 15.14 7.56
N LYS A 230 18.15 15.10 8.56
CA LYS A 230 19.03 13.94 8.79
C LYS A 230 18.25 12.72 9.26
N PHE A 231 17.19 12.90 10.05
CA PHE A 231 16.35 11.81 10.52
C PHE A 231 15.60 11.12 9.37
N TRP A 232 15.26 11.87 8.32
CA TRP A 232 14.59 11.37 7.13
C TRP A 232 15.51 10.72 6.09
N LYS A 233 16.83 10.80 6.26
CA LYS A 233 17.83 10.34 5.30
C LYS A 233 18.34 8.94 5.67
#